data_AF-A0A971UNE9-F1
#
_entry.id   AF-A0A971UNE9-F1
#
_cell.length_a   1.000
_cell.length_b   1.000
_cell.length_c   1.000
_cell.angle_alpha   90.00
_cell.angle_beta   90.00
_cell.angle_gamma   90.00
#
_symmetry.space_group_name_H-M   'P 1'
#
loop_
_entity.id
_entity.type
_entity.pdbx_description
1 polymer ?
#
loop_
_entity_poly.entity_id
_entity_poly.type
_entity_poly.pdbx_seq_one_letter_code
_entity_poly.pdbx_strand_id
1 'polypeptide(L)'
;MGIQRSEVEKVAKLSRIALRDDQVDLFAEQLSRILNYVDQLNQLDTADVEPLSHALPVANVFREDVPQASLTADAALGNAPARTAAGFKVPRVLDDGGSA
;
A
#
# COMPACT_ATOMS: atom_id res chain seq x y z
N MET A 1 -1.96 22.03 -7.93
CA MET A 1 -2.13 21.85 -6.47
C MET A 1 -0.76 21.69 -5.79
N GLY A 2 -0.54 22.24 -4.58
CA GLY A 2 0.74 22.08 -3.86
C GLY A 2 0.58 21.18 -2.63
N ILE A 3 1.44 20.17 -2.49
CA ILE A 3 1.49 19.30 -1.31
C ILE A 3 2.41 19.91 -0.25
N GLN A 4 1.97 19.86 1.00
CA GLN A 4 2.74 20.29 2.15
C GLN A 4 3.61 19.16 2.70
N ARG A 5 4.70 19.55 3.37
CA ARG A 5 5.61 18.63 4.06
C ARG A 5 4.89 17.62 4.96
N SER A 6 3.91 18.09 5.75
CA SER A 6 3.12 17.25 6.66
C SER A 6 2.27 16.19 5.93
N GLU A 7 1.85 16.47 4.69
CA GLU A 7 1.12 15.51 3.87
C GLU A 7 2.04 14.40 3.36
N VAL A 8 3.28 14.75 2.98
CA VAL A 8 4.31 13.76 2.60
C VAL A 8 4.62 12.84 3.78
N GLU A 9 4.81 13.40 4.97
CA GLU A 9 5.06 12.63 6.20
C GLU A 9 3.89 11.70 6.54
N LYS A 10 2.65 12.19 6.37
CA LYS A 10 1.44 11.38 6.58
C LYS A 10 1.38 10.20 5.61
N VAL A 11 1.60 10.43 4.32
CA VAL A 11 1.60 9.38 3.29
C VAL A 11 2.73 8.38 3.52
N ALA A 12 3.91 8.83 3.94
CA ALA A 12 5.03 7.97 4.30
C ALA A 12 4.68 7.05 5.49
N LYS A 13 4.02 7.59 6.53
CA LYS A 13 3.54 6.81 7.68
C LYS A 13 2.53 5.73 7.26
N LEU A 14 1.57 6.08 6.39
CA LEU A 14 0.58 5.14 5.85
C LEU A 14 1.25 4.03 5.02
N SER A 15 2.30 4.37 4.29
CA SER A 15 3.04 3.45 3.42
C SER A 15 4.15 2.68 4.15
N ARG A 16 4.35 2.92 5.46
CA ARG A 16 5.46 2.34 6.27
C ARG A 16 6.85 2.64 5.71
N ILE A 17 7.03 3.82 5.13
CA ILE A 17 8.31 4.30 4.60
C ILE A 17 8.90 5.32 5.58
N ALA A 18 10.11 5.05 6.08
CA ALA A 18 10.86 6.03 6.84
C ALA A 18 11.57 6.99 5.87
N LEU A 19 11.37 8.29 6.06
CA LEU A 19 12.00 9.35 5.26
C LEU A 19 12.93 10.18 6.14
N ARG A 20 14.06 10.59 5.58
CA ARG A 20 14.89 11.64 6.16
C ARG A 20 14.36 13.02 5.78
N ASP A 21 14.69 14.04 6.57
CA ASP A 21 14.20 15.40 6.37
C ASP A 21 14.50 15.97 4.98
N ASP A 22 15.69 15.69 4.43
CA ASP A 22 16.09 16.09 3.08
C ASP A 22 15.21 15.45 1.99
N GLN A 23 14.73 14.23 2.24
CA GLN A 23 13.87 13.51 1.30
C GLN A 23 12.44 14.02 1.35
N VAL A 24 11.96 14.50 2.50
CA VAL A 24 10.60 15.01 2.62
C VAL A 24 10.43 16.26 1.76
N ASP A 25 11.39 17.20 1.81
CA ASP A 25 11.32 18.43 1.01
C ASP A 25 11.44 18.13 -0.49
N LEU A 26 12.35 17.22 -0.86
CA LEU A 26 12.49 16.73 -2.23
C LEU A 26 11.19 16.13 -2.75
N PHE A 27 10.55 15.26 -1.95
CA PHE A 27 9.32 14.60 -2.35
C PHE A 27 8.12 15.53 -2.34
N ALA A 28 8.07 16.55 -1.48
CA ALA A 28 7.03 17.58 -1.55
C ALA A 28 7.04 18.28 -2.92
N GLU A 29 8.23 18.63 -3.43
CA GLU A 29 8.38 19.23 -4.75
C GLU A 29 8.00 18.26 -5.87
N GLN A 30 8.56 17.04 -5.85
CA GLN A 30 8.31 16.06 -6.91
C GLN A 30 6.85 15.62 -6.97
N LEU A 31 6.21 15.35 -5.83
CA LEU A 31 4.81 14.98 -5.77
C LEU A 31 3.90 16.13 -6.19
N SER A 32 4.23 17.38 -5.83
CA SER A 32 3.50 18.55 -6.32
C SER A 32 3.53 18.64 -7.85
N ARG A 33 4.69 18.38 -8.48
CA ARG A 33 4.79 18.34 -9.95
C ARG A 33 3.95 17.21 -10.56
N ILE A 34 3.95 16.03 -9.95
CA ILE A 34 3.14 14.89 -10.41
C ILE A 34 1.65 15.20 -10.30
N LEU A 35 1.19 15.76 -9.18
CA LEU A 35 -0.22 16.14 -9.00
C LEU A 35 -0.65 17.24 -9.97
N ASN A 36 0.19 18.25 -10.20
CA ASN A 36 -0.06 19.26 -11.23
C ASN A 36 -0.17 18.65 -12.63
N TYR A 37 0.56 17.57 -12.92
CA TYR A 37 0.44 16.87 -14.18
C TYR A 37 -0.88 16.08 -14.27
N VAL A 38 -1.27 15.39 -13.19
CA VAL A 38 -2.53 14.65 -13.09
C VAL A 38 -3.76 15.59 -13.16
N ASP A 39 -3.63 16.83 -12.68
CA ASP A 39 -4.69 17.85 -12.74
C ASP A 39 -5.20 18.11 -14.19
N GLN A 40 -4.44 17.73 -15.22
CA GLN A 40 -4.88 17.78 -16.62
C GLN A 40 -6.13 16.94 -16.88
N LEU A 41 -6.34 15.84 -16.14
CA LEU A 41 -7.51 14.98 -16.29
C LEU A 41 -8.82 15.69 -15.92
N ASN A 42 -8.77 16.72 -15.05
CA ASN A 42 -9.94 17.51 -14.66
C ASN A 42 -10.50 18.39 -15.79
N GLN A 43 -9.81 18.49 -16.94
CA GLN A 43 -10.27 19.25 -18.10
C GLN A 43 -11.34 18.51 -18.90
N LEU A 44 -11.51 17.21 -18.65
CA LEU A 44 -12.49 16.37 -19.33
C LEU A 44 -13.74 16.23 -18.46
N ASP A 45 -14.92 16.37 -19.06
CA ASP A 45 -16.19 16.10 -18.40
C ASP A 45 -16.44 14.58 -18.36
N THR A 46 -16.49 14.03 -17.14
CA THR A 46 -16.75 12.61 -16.89
C THR A 46 -18.02 12.41 -16.06
N ALA A 47 -18.92 13.39 -15.98
CA ALA A 47 -20.11 13.31 -15.13
C ALA A 47 -21.02 12.11 -15.45
N ASP A 48 -21.11 11.75 -16.73
CA ASP A 48 -21.93 10.63 -17.23
C ASP A 48 -21.07 9.41 -17.63
N VAL A 49 -19.80 9.35 -17.23
CA VAL A 49 -18.89 8.24 -17.54
C VAL A 49 -18.72 7.34 -16.32
N GLU A 50 -19.22 6.12 -16.41
CA GLU A 50 -19.04 5.11 -15.37
C GLU A 50 -17.55 4.72 -15.20
N PRO A 51 -17.01 4.68 -13.96
CA PRO A 51 -15.64 4.27 -13.71
C PRO A 51 -15.36 2.82 -14.14
N LEU A 52 -14.25 2.60 -14.85
CA LEU A 52 -13.82 1.26 -15.26
C LEU A 52 -12.92 0.63 -14.19
N SER A 53 -13.46 -0.31 -13.40
CA SER A 53 -12.66 -1.03 -12.37
C SER A 53 -11.89 -2.24 -12.93
N HIS A 54 -12.46 -2.96 -13.88
CA HIS A 54 -11.85 -4.15 -14.49
C HIS A 54 -11.96 -4.03 -16.01
N ALA A 55 -10.86 -4.29 -16.72
CA ALA A 55 -10.86 -4.21 -18.19
C ALA A 55 -11.66 -5.34 -18.86
N LEU A 56 -11.94 -6.42 -18.12
CA LEU A 56 -12.70 -7.58 -18.58
C LEU A 56 -14.01 -7.71 -17.78
N PRO A 57 -15.07 -8.28 -18.38
CA PRO A 57 -16.30 -8.57 -17.67
C PRO A 57 -16.04 -9.42 -16.42
N VAL A 58 -16.54 -8.95 -15.29
CA VAL A 58 -16.41 -9.66 -14.01
C VAL A 58 -17.62 -10.58 -13.83
N ALA A 59 -17.37 -11.80 -13.40
CA ALA A 59 -18.39 -12.73 -12.92
C ALA A 59 -17.93 -13.31 -11.58
N ASN A 60 -18.88 -13.82 -10.80
CA ASN A 60 -18.53 -14.49 -9.55
C ASN A 60 -17.78 -15.79 -9.86
N VAL A 61 -16.50 -15.84 -9.47
CA VAL A 61 -15.66 -17.05 -9.57
C VAL A 61 -15.59 -17.67 -8.18
N PHE A 62 -16.40 -18.69 -7.95
CA PHE A 62 -16.40 -19.43 -6.69
C PHE A 62 -15.35 -20.53 -6.69
N ARG A 63 -14.78 -20.80 -5.51
CA ARG A 63 -13.94 -21.95 -5.23
C ARG A 63 -14.76 -22.93 -4.39
N GLU A 64 -14.75 -24.20 -4.77
CA GLU A 64 -15.33 -25.29 -3.97
C GLU A 64 -14.71 -25.35 -2.58
N ASP A 65 -15.52 -25.61 -1.56
CA ASP A 65 -15.06 -25.74 -0.17
C ASP A 65 -14.44 -27.11 0.11
N VAL A 66 -13.37 -27.41 -0.63
CA VAL A 66 -12.62 -28.67 -0.53
C VAL A 66 -11.21 -28.37 -0.04
N PRO A 67 -10.74 -29.04 1.04
CA PRO A 67 -9.38 -28.89 1.52
C PRO A 67 -8.34 -29.28 0.46
N GLN A 68 -7.28 -28.49 0.35
CA GLN A 68 -6.11 -28.81 -0.46
C GLN A 68 -4.88 -28.95 0.44
N ALA A 69 -3.86 -29.66 -0.03
CA ALA A 69 -2.61 -29.79 0.70
C ALA A 69 -1.95 -28.41 0.87
N SER A 70 -1.75 -28.01 2.13
CA SER A 70 -1.01 -26.79 2.47
C SER A 70 0.50 -26.96 2.21
N LEU A 71 1.21 -25.83 2.15
CA LEU A 71 2.68 -25.83 2.19
C LEU A 71 3.19 -26.52 3.46
N THR A 72 4.33 -27.21 3.38
CA THR A 72 5.04 -27.70 4.57
C THR A 72 5.55 -26.50 5.39
N ALA A 73 5.70 -26.68 6.70
CA ALA A 73 6.23 -25.64 7.58
C ALA A 73 7.61 -25.16 7.10
N ASP A 74 8.47 -26.09 6.67
CA ASP A 74 9.80 -25.77 6.13
C ASP A 74 9.74 -24.93 4.85
N ALA A 75 8.83 -25.26 3.92
CA ALA A 75 8.66 -24.49 2.69
C ALA A 75 8.09 -23.09 2.98
N ALA A 76 7.10 -22.99 3.86
CA ALA A 76 6.51 -21.72 4.26
C ALA A 76 7.52 -20.79 4.96
N LEU A 77 8.42 -21.35 5.77
CA LEU A 77 9.44 -20.61 6.51
C LEU A 77 10.78 -20.48 5.76
N GLY A 78 10.88 -20.99 4.54
CA GLY A 78 12.14 -21.07 3.78
C GLY A 78 12.78 -19.71 3.50
N ASN A 79 11.96 -18.68 3.33
CA ASN A 79 12.40 -17.30 3.06
C ASN A 79 12.24 -16.36 4.26
N ALA A 80 11.92 -16.89 5.45
CA ALA A 80 11.72 -16.06 6.63
C ALA A 80 13.06 -15.41 7.08
N PRO A 81 13.16 -14.07 7.16
CA PRO A 81 14.38 -13.40 7.62
C PRO A 81 14.79 -13.83 9.04
N ALA A 82 13.81 -14.12 9.88
CA ALA A 82 14.00 -14.73 11.19
C ALA A 82 12.83 -15.68 11.49
N ARG A 83 13.14 -16.87 12.00
CA ARG A 83 12.14 -17.89 12.35
C ARG A 83 12.46 -18.57 13.68
N THR A 84 11.43 -19.12 14.30
CA THR A 84 11.53 -20.14 15.35
C THR A 84 11.38 -21.52 14.72
N ALA A 85 11.33 -22.58 15.52
CA ALA A 85 11.04 -23.93 15.03
C ALA A 85 9.65 -24.05 14.35
N ALA A 86 8.72 -23.15 14.66
CA ALA A 86 7.33 -23.26 14.23
C ALA A 86 6.70 -21.97 13.68
N GLY A 87 7.45 -20.88 13.49
CA GLY A 87 6.85 -19.63 13.02
C GLY A 87 7.82 -18.50 12.68
N PHE A 88 7.25 -17.39 12.18
CA PHE A 88 7.98 -16.16 11.89
C PHE A 88 8.29 -15.40 13.17
N LYS A 89 9.56 -15.00 13.34
CA LYS A 89 9.98 -14.22 14.50
C LYS A 89 9.94 -12.74 14.16
N VAL A 90 9.13 -11.97 14.89
CA VAL A 90 9.00 -10.51 14.76
C VAL A 90 9.19 -9.82 16.11
N PRO A 91 9.55 -8.52 16.14
CA PRO A 91 9.48 -7.73 17.37
C PRO A 91 8.08 -7.81 17.98
N ARG A 92 8.00 -7.84 19.31
CA ARG A 92 6.73 -7.86 20.02
C ARG A 92 5.96 -6.58 19.70
N VAL A 93 4.69 -6.72 19.31
CA VAL A 93 3.77 -5.59 19.21
C VAL A 93 3.43 -5.14 20.63
N LEU A 94 3.89 -3.94 21.00
CA LEU A 94 3.53 -3.26 22.23
C LEU A 94 2.48 -2.21 21.90
N ASP A 95 1.49 -2.04 22.77
CA ASP A 95 0.44 -1.04 22.59
C ASP A 95 0.96 0.30 23.10
N ASP A 96 1.75 1.00 22.27
CA ASP A 96 2.20 2.35 22.56
C ASP A 96 1.37 3.34 21.72
N GLY A 97 0.49 4.08 22.40
CA GLY A 97 -0.55 4.94 21.86
C GLY A 97 -0.14 5.83 20.68
N GLY A 98 -0.44 5.35 19.47
CA GLY A 98 -0.23 6.03 18.19
C GLY A 98 -1.51 6.51 17.50
N SER A 99 -2.43 7.08 18.28
CA SER A 99 -3.50 8.04 17.93
C SER A 99 -4.68 7.59 17.04
N ALA A 100 -5.87 7.82 17.60
CA ALA A 100 -7.06 8.35 16.91
C ALA A 100 -6.75 9.66 16.16
#